data_AF-A0A4Z2GMN3-F1
#
_entry.id   AF-A0A4Z2GMN3-F1
#
_cell.length_a   1.000
_cell.length_b   1.000
_cell.length_c   1.000
_cell.angle_alpha   90.00
_cell.angle_beta   90.00
_cell.angle_gamma   90.00
#
_symmetry.space_group_name_H-M   'P 1'
#
loop_
_entity.id
_entity.type
_entity.pdbx_description
1 polymer ?
#
loop_
_entity_poly.entity_id
_entity_poly.type
_entity_poly.pdbx_seq_one_letter_code
_entity_poly.pdbx_strand_id
1 'polypeptide(L)'
;MSAAVSACLSGSLGQIRRGNAHCCGVTAYDIKDPQVKCCAGTLHAVAGGREAQCCVSTLQTAPEQRVCCSSEAMAVLYSAKVGFGCCGHLYYNSSLWSCCAGRLSPGPQPGRHRREKVKVHIGTVESVSPFSIVFTSVLRIRGSSSVVTPLASPHTLHTPDHCSAPGLAPGRSYFFDDVNVFTDSNHDSVLQSLHFIISKCHRPVTNI
;
A
#
# COMPACT_ATOMS: atom_id res chain seq x y z
N MET A 1 14.34 19.27 -41.92
CA MET A 1 14.31 18.74 -40.54
C MET A 1 15.56 17.90 -40.33
N SER A 2 16.23 17.98 -39.18
CA SER A 2 17.43 17.16 -38.91
C SER A 2 17.07 15.67 -38.81
N ALA A 3 17.95 14.78 -39.29
CA ALA A 3 17.75 13.33 -39.27
C ALA A 3 17.49 12.79 -37.85
N ALA A 4 18.11 13.39 -36.83
CA ALA A 4 17.92 13.02 -35.43
C ALA A 4 16.50 13.33 -34.90
N VAL A 5 15.92 14.47 -35.32
CA VAL A 5 14.55 14.87 -34.94
C VAL A 5 13.54 13.92 -35.58
N SER A 6 13.76 13.52 -36.84
CA SER A 6 12.89 12.54 -37.52
C SER A 6 12.95 11.17 -36.86
N ALA A 7 14.12 10.72 -36.38
CA ALA A 7 14.27 9.45 -35.67
C ALA A 7 13.50 9.43 -34.32
N CYS A 8 13.54 10.52 -33.55
CA CYS A 8 12.79 10.60 -32.28
C CYS A 8 11.28 10.76 -32.47
N LEU A 9 10.83 11.44 -33.52
CA LEU A 9 9.41 11.60 -33.84
C LEU A 9 8.76 10.30 -34.34
N SER A 10 9.53 9.46 -35.05
CA SER A 10 8.98 8.27 -35.73
C SER A 10 9.04 7.00 -34.88
N GLY A 11 9.60 7.06 -33.67
CA GLY A 11 9.80 5.88 -32.82
C GLY A 11 10.78 4.84 -33.39
N SER A 12 11.48 5.15 -34.48
CA SER A 12 12.48 4.30 -35.14
C SER A 12 13.81 4.31 -34.38
N LEU A 13 13.75 3.92 -33.10
CA LEU A 13 14.89 3.64 -32.21
C LEU A 13 15.91 2.67 -32.85
N GLY A 14 15.51 1.90 -33.87
CA GLY A 14 16.37 1.06 -34.69
C GLY A 14 17.54 1.79 -35.37
N GLN A 15 17.43 3.08 -35.68
CA GLN A 15 18.54 3.88 -36.25
C GLN A 15 19.43 4.53 -35.19
N ILE A 16 18.93 4.69 -33.96
CA ILE A 16 19.66 5.27 -32.82
C ILE A 16 20.49 4.19 -32.09
N ARG A 17 20.12 2.91 -32.27
CA ARG A 17 20.67 1.71 -31.63
C ARG A 17 22.16 1.40 -31.82
N ARG A 18 22.92 2.20 -32.58
CA ARG A 18 24.38 2.03 -32.71
C ARG A 18 25.21 2.94 -31.79
N GLY A 19 24.59 3.77 -30.93
CA GLY A 19 25.31 4.65 -30.00
C GLY A 19 24.58 4.87 -28.67
N ASN A 20 25.18 5.68 -27.78
CA ASN A 20 24.60 6.08 -26.48
C ASN A 20 23.48 7.13 -26.60
N ALA A 21 22.96 7.37 -27.81
CA ALA A 21 21.96 8.38 -28.04
C ALA A 21 20.58 7.87 -27.60
N HIS A 22 19.82 8.69 -26.89
CA HIS A 22 18.46 8.45 -26.46
C HIS A 22 17.58 9.64 -26.85
N CYS A 23 16.27 9.39 -26.99
CA CYS A 23 15.32 10.46 -27.26
C CYS A 23 14.75 11.00 -25.95
N CYS A 24 14.71 12.33 -25.85
CA CYS A 24 13.99 13.08 -24.85
C CYS A 24 12.95 13.94 -25.57
N GLY A 25 11.70 13.47 -25.60
CA GLY A 25 10.68 14.07 -26.47
C GLY A 25 11.12 13.95 -27.94
N VAL A 26 11.32 15.09 -28.59
CA VAL A 26 11.75 15.17 -30.00
C VAL A 26 13.27 15.36 -30.17
N THR A 27 14.02 15.43 -29.07
CA THR A 27 15.44 15.74 -29.05
C THR A 27 16.26 14.49 -28.78
N ALA A 28 17.24 14.19 -29.65
CA ALA A 28 18.23 13.15 -29.38
C ALA A 28 19.36 13.72 -28.50
N TYR A 29 19.78 12.98 -27.48
CA TYR A 29 20.86 13.34 -26.57
C TYR A 29 21.70 12.12 -26.19
N ASP A 30 22.97 12.29 -25.80
CA ASP A 30 23.80 11.19 -25.29
C ASP A 30 23.45 10.93 -23.81
N ILE A 31 22.99 9.72 -23.47
CA ILE A 31 22.64 9.34 -22.10
C ILE A 31 23.84 9.31 -21.15
N LYS A 32 25.06 9.22 -21.69
CA LYS A 32 26.31 9.26 -20.92
C LYS A 32 26.82 10.68 -20.69
N ASP A 33 26.25 11.69 -21.35
CA ASP A 33 26.62 13.08 -21.08
C ASP A 33 26.13 13.49 -19.68
N PRO A 34 27.03 13.71 -18.72
CA PRO A 34 26.65 14.04 -17.35
C PRO A 34 26.06 15.46 -17.23
N GLN A 35 26.17 16.29 -18.28
CA GLN A 35 25.67 17.66 -18.30
C GLN A 35 24.21 17.77 -18.73
N VAL A 36 23.57 16.67 -19.13
CA VAL A 36 22.16 16.68 -19.53
C VAL A 36 21.37 15.52 -18.94
N LYS A 37 20.12 15.78 -18.58
CA LYS A 37 19.16 14.74 -18.20
C LYS A 37 17.80 15.00 -18.79
N CYS A 38 17.11 13.92 -19.15
CA CYS A 38 15.73 13.98 -19.62
C CYS A 38 14.75 13.74 -18.46
N CYS A 39 13.82 14.66 -18.24
CA CYS A 39 12.71 14.51 -17.29
C CYS A 39 11.37 14.62 -18.03
N ALA A 40 10.57 13.54 -18.05
CA ALA A 40 9.26 13.48 -18.69
C ALA A 40 9.22 14.06 -20.13
N GLY A 41 10.25 13.77 -20.94
CA GLY A 41 10.36 14.24 -22.32
C GLY A 41 10.95 15.65 -22.50
N THR A 42 11.34 16.32 -21.41
CA THR A 42 12.03 17.62 -21.43
C THR A 42 13.50 17.45 -21.07
N LEU A 43 14.39 18.00 -21.90
CA LEU A 43 15.84 17.90 -21.68
C LEU A 43 16.29 19.07 -20.79
N HIS A 44 16.99 18.77 -19.70
CA HIS A 44 17.51 19.72 -18.73
C HIS A 44 19.03 19.69 -18.69
N ALA A 45 19.66 20.86 -18.58
CA ALA A 45 21.09 20.97 -18.29
C ALA A 45 21.36 20.72 -16.80
N VAL A 46 22.34 19.86 -16.50
CA VAL A 46 22.82 19.57 -15.15
C VAL A 46 24.13 20.33 -14.94
N ALA A 47 24.09 21.41 -14.16
CA ALA A 47 25.28 22.17 -13.83
C ALA A 47 26.12 21.47 -12.75
N GLY A 48 27.39 21.20 -13.05
CA GLY A 48 28.41 20.92 -12.02
C GLY A 48 28.49 19.50 -11.45
N GLY A 49 28.14 18.46 -12.22
CA GLY A 49 28.40 17.06 -11.84
C GLY A 49 27.67 16.56 -10.58
N ARG A 50 26.69 17.32 -10.09
CA ARG A 50 25.85 16.92 -8.95
C ARG A 50 24.85 15.86 -9.39
N GLU A 51 24.59 14.90 -8.52
CA GLU A 51 23.57 13.87 -8.76
C GLU A 51 22.20 14.55 -8.86
N ALA A 52 21.71 14.69 -10.10
CA ALA A 52 20.42 15.29 -10.38
C ALA A 52 19.39 14.19 -10.65
N GLN A 53 18.24 14.27 -9.99
CA GLN A 53 17.14 13.33 -10.16
C GLN A 53 15.92 14.04 -10.71
N CYS A 54 15.20 13.39 -11.62
CA CYS A 54 13.92 13.91 -12.07
C CYS A 54 12.86 13.63 -11.01
N CYS A 55 12.10 14.67 -10.64
CA CYS A 55 10.81 14.52 -10.01
C CYS A 55 9.76 15.10 -10.95
N VAL A 56 8.90 14.25 -11.51
CA VAL A 56 7.98 14.66 -12.59
C VAL A 56 8.78 15.18 -13.79
N SER A 57 8.48 16.38 -14.28
CA SER A 57 9.17 17.09 -15.36
C SER A 57 10.26 18.04 -14.84
N THR A 58 10.59 17.99 -13.54
CA THR A 58 11.52 18.94 -12.93
C THR A 58 12.82 18.24 -12.55
N LEU A 59 13.93 18.77 -13.06
CA LEU A 59 15.27 18.34 -12.64
C LEU A 59 15.54 18.86 -11.21
N GLN A 60 15.68 17.94 -10.25
CA GLN A 60 16.13 18.24 -8.90
C GLN A 60 17.64 18.07 -8.84
N THR A 61 18.36 19.18 -8.76
CA THR A 61 19.75 19.20 -8.29
C THR A 61 19.72 19.34 -6.78
N ALA A 62 20.13 18.30 -6.06
CA ALA A 62 19.99 18.14 -4.60
C ALA A 62 19.77 19.46 -3.82
N PRO A 63 18.53 19.73 -3.38
CA PRO A 63 18.26 20.66 -2.29
C PRO A 63 17.81 19.87 -1.06
N GLU A 64 18.42 20.14 0.10
CA GLU A 64 18.32 19.35 1.34
C GLU A 64 16.92 19.28 2.00
N GLN A 65 15.85 19.71 1.32
CA GLN A 65 14.53 19.91 1.92
C GLN A 65 13.36 19.55 0.98
N ARG A 66 13.59 18.79 -0.08
CA ARG A 66 12.54 18.32 -1.00
C ARG A 66 12.50 16.79 -1.06
N VAL A 67 11.31 16.22 -1.05
CA VAL A 67 11.08 14.78 -1.17
C VAL A 67 10.22 14.53 -2.40
N CYS A 68 10.66 13.65 -3.30
CA CYS A 68 9.85 13.22 -4.44
C CYS A 68 9.16 11.89 -4.11
N CYS A 69 7.84 11.89 -3.99
CA CYS A 69 7.08 10.65 -3.85
C CYS A 69 6.56 10.22 -5.21
N SER A 70 6.70 8.94 -5.55
CA SER A 70 6.31 8.42 -6.86
C SER A 70 5.58 7.07 -6.77
N SER A 71 4.67 6.88 -7.71
CA SER A 71 3.91 5.66 -7.99
C SER A 71 4.02 5.35 -9.48
N GLU A 72 3.47 4.23 -9.94
CA GLU A 72 3.51 3.85 -11.36
C GLU A 72 2.95 4.93 -12.30
N ALA A 73 1.90 5.64 -11.87
CA ALA A 73 1.20 6.61 -12.71
C ALA A 73 1.61 8.08 -12.46
N MET A 74 2.15 8.40 -11.28
CA MET A 74 2.32 9.79 -10.84
C MET A 74 3.55 9.95 -9.96
N ALA A 75 4.18 11.12 -10.05
CA ALA A 75 5.16 11.59 -9.07
C ALA A 75 4.78 13.00 -8.60
N VAL A 76 5.10 13.33 -7.35
CA VAL A 76 4.78 14.63 -6.74
C VAL A 76 5.95 15.06 -5.85
N LEU A 77 6.27 16.36 -5.91
CA LEU A 77 7.33 16.97 -5.12
C LEU A 77 6.75 17.60 -3.84
N TYR A 78 7.30 17.22 -2.69
CA TYR A 78 6.92 17.71 -1.37
C TYR A 78 8.07 18.46 -0.69
N SER A 79 7.73 19.33 0.27
CA SER A 79 8.69 19.86 1.24
C SER A 79 8.92 18.83 2.34
N ALA A 80 10.19 18.54 2.64
CA ALA A 80 10.58 17.56 3.65
C ALA A 80 10.07 17.95 5.04
N LYS A 81 9.48 16.98 5.75
CA LYS A 81 9.01 17.09 7.13
C LYS A 81 9.47 15.88 7.92
N VAL A 82 9.88 16.09 9.17
CA VAL A 82 10.24 15.02 10.09
C VAL A 82 9.00 14.16 10.39
N GLY A 83 9.15 12.85 10.42
CA GLY A 83 8.06 11.90 10.68
C GLY A 83 7.10 11.69 9.51
N PHE A 84 7.51 12.07 8.28
CA PHE A 84 6.74 11.82 7.07
C PHE A 84 7.49 10.89 6.11
N GLY A 85 6.74 10.07 5.37
CA GLY A 85 7.26 9.14 4.37
C GLY A 85 6.41 9.13 3.11
N CYS A 86 6.90 8.48 2.05
CA CYS A 86 6.15 8.30 0.81
C CYS A 86 5.37 6.97 0.82
N CYS A 87 4.13 7.02 0.32
CA CYS A 87 3.32 5.86 -0.02
C CYS A 87 2.82 6.02 -1.45
N GLY A 88 3.51 5.39 -2.41
CA GLY A 88 3.35 5.77 -3.80
C GLY A 88 3.65 7.26 -3.99
N HIS A 89 2.74 8.00 -4.64
CA HIS A 89 2.87 9.44 -4.82
C HIS A 89 2.40 10.28 -3.63
N LEU A 90 1.88 9.66 -2.56
CA LEU A 90 1.37 10.36 -1.37
C LEU A 90 2.47 10.56 -0.33
N TYR A 91 2.53 11.75 0.27
CA TYR A 91 3.43 12.05 1.39
C TYR A 91 2.65 12.14 2.70
N TYR A 92 2.91 11.22 3.62
CA TYR A 92 2.06 10.98 4.79
C TYR A 92 2.84 11.01 6.11
N ASN A 93 2.16 11.33 7.20
CA ASN A 93 2.72 11.26 8.55
C ASN A 93 2.73 9.81 9.06
N SER A 94 3.91 9.25 9.31
CA SER A 94 4.09 7.86 9.72
C SER A 94 3.60 7.55 11.14
N SER A 95 3.33 8.56 11.96
CA SER A 95 2.71 8.39 13.28
C SER A 95 1.18 8.20 13.20
N LEU A 96 0.56 8.56 12.06
CA LEU A 96 -0.90 8.51 11.90
C LEU A 96 -1.36 7.43 10.92
N TRP A 97 -0.49 7.04 9.99
CA TRP A 97 -0.82 6.13 8.91
C TRP A 97 0.28 5.10 8.71
N SER A 98 -0.09 3.94 8.17
CA SER A 98 0.81 2.93 7.65
C SER A 98 0.66 2.83 6.14
N CYS A 99 1.74 2.54 5.43
CA CYS A 99 1.72 2.35 3.98
C CYS A 99 1.94 0.89 3.63
N CYS A 100 1.14 0.37 2.69
CA CYS A 100 1.42 -0.91 2.04
C CYS A 100 0.87 -0.90 0.60
N ALA A 101 1.66 -1.38 -0.35
CA ALA A 101 1.32 -1.40 -1.78
C ALA A 101 0.80 -0.04 -2.33
N GLY A 102 1.34 1.08 -1.84
CA GLY A 102 0.92 2.41 -2.26
C GLY A 102 -0.40 2.91 -1.68
N ARG A 103 -0.99 2.20 -0.71
CA ARG A 103 -2.21 2.59 0.00
C ARG A 103 -1.95 2.88 1.47
N LEU A 104 -2.66 3.88 2.00
CA LEU A 104 -2.58 4.31 3.39
C LEU A 104 -3.70 3.68 4.23
N SER A 105 -3.34 3.10 5.36
CA SER A 105 -4.29 2.66 6.40
C SER A 105 -4.07 3.45 7.69
N PRO A 106 -5.11 3.70 8.51
CA PRO A 106 -4.93 4.33 9.81
C PRO A 106 -3.98 3.50 10.66
N GLY A 107 -2.95 4.15 11.21
CA GLY A 107 -2.06 3.51 12.20
C GLY A 107 -2.83 3.20 13.49
N PRO A 108 -2.31 2.30 14.35
CA PRO A 108 -2.93 1.99 15.62
C PRO A 108 -3.03 3.26 16.48
N GLN A 109 -4.24 3.83 16.58
CA GLN A 109 -4.47 4.99 17.45
C GLN A 109 -4.64 4.51 18.89
N PRO A 110 -3.80 4.95 19.84
CA PRO A 110 -4.10 4.78 21.25
C PRO A 110 -5.31 5.67 21.59
N GLY A 111 -6.45 5.05 21.90
CA GLY A 111 -7.51 5.70 22.68
C GLY A 111 -8.86 5.97 22.01
N ARG A 112 -9.09 5.60 20.74
CA ARG A 112 -10.44 5.75 20.12
C ARG A 112 -11.21 4.43 20.10
N HIS A 113 -11.55 3.91 21.28
CA HIS A 113 -12.58 2.87 21.40
C HIS A 113 -13.96 3.48 21.14
N ARG A 114 -14.28 3.74 19.88
CA ARG A 114 -15.68 3.97 19.48
C ARG A 114 -16.41 2.67 19.75
N ARG A 115 -17.51 2.71 20.52
CA ARG A 115 -18.43 1.59 20.71
C ARG A 115 -19.16 1.31 19.40
N GLU A 116 -18.45 0.80 18.41
CA GLU A 116 -19.06 0.25 17.21
C GLU A 116 -19.64 -1.12 17.54
N LYS A 117 -20.75 -1.46 16.88
CA LYS A 117 -21.40 -2.76 17.02
C LYS A 117 -20.38 -3.81 16.57
N VAL A 118 -19.76 -4.50 17.53
CA VAL A 118 -18.73 -5.51 17.26
C VAL A 118 -19.40 -6.69 16.54
N LYS A 119 -19.20 -6.73 15.22
CA LYS A 119 -19.54 -7.85 14.34
C LYS A 119 -18.23 -8.55 14.02
N VAL A 120 -18.09 -9.76 14.53
CA VAL A 120 -16.90 -10.60 14.31
C VAL A 120 -17.36 -11.90 13.68
N HIS A 121 -16.56 -12.43 12.76
CA HIS A 121 -16.70 -13.76 12.21
C HIS A 121 -15.56 -14.63 12.70
N ILE A 122 -15.81 -15.92 12.82
CA ILE A 122 -14.82 -16.96 13.07
C ILE A 122 -15.02 -18.03 11.99
N GLY A 123 -13.94 -18.43 11.33
CA GLY A 123 -14.01 -19.42 10.26
C GLY A 123 -12.67 -20.08 10.01
N THR A 124 -12.70 -21.26 9.38
CA THR A 124 -11.51 -22.03 9.02
C THR A 124 -11.08 -21.69 7.60
N VAL A 125 -9.80 -21.34 7.43
CA VAL A 125 -9.26 -21.01 6.11
C VAL A 125 -9.18 -22.27 5.26
N GLU A 126 -9.84 -22.25 4.12
CA GLU A 126 -9.76 -23.29 3.10
C GLU A 126 -8.66 -22.97 2.08
N SER A 127 -8.65 -21.72 1.57
CA SER A 127 -7.63 -21.28 0.61
C SER A 127 -7.37 -19.77 0.72
N VAL A 128 -6.17 -19.36 0.30
CA VAL A 128 -5.71 -17.97 0.31
C VAL A 128 -5.19 -17.64 -1.09
N SER A 129 -5.71 -16.57 -1.66
CA SER A 129 -5.30 -16.03 -2.96
C SER A 129 -4.90 -14.56 -2.81
N PRO A 130 -4.31 -13.95 -3.85
CA PRO A 130 -3.97 -12.53 -3.82
C PRO A 130 -5.09 -11.56 -3.48
N PHE A 131 -6.33 -11.89 -3.87
CA PHE A 131 -7.48 -10.97 -3.79
C PHE A 131 -8.65 -11.51 -2.97
N SER A 132 -8.50 -12.71 -2.41
CA SER A 132 -9.56 -13.33 -1.64
C SER A 132 -9.06 -14.42 -0.71
N ILE A 133 -9.78 -14.58 0.39
CA ILE A 133 -9.61 -15.66 1.35
C ILE A 133 -10.93 -16.42 1.41
N VAL A 134 -10.86 -17.73 1.26
CA VAL A 134 -12.02 -18.61 1.33
C VAL A 134 -12.06 -19.26 2.71
N PHE A 135 -13.18 -19.06 3.40
CA PHE A 135 -13.46 -19.64 4.70
C PHE A 135 -14.56 -20.69 4.60
N THR A 136 -14.42 -21.72 5.43
CA THR A 136 -15.45 -22.72 5.71
C THR A 136 -15.84 -22.65 7.18
N SER A 137 -16.98 -23.27 7.53
CA SER A 137 -17.45 -23.38 8.92
C SER A 137 -17.55 -22.02 9.63
N VAL A 138 -18.09 -21.01 8.92
CA VAL A 138 -18.12 -19.63 9.42
C VAL A 138 -19.26 -19.40 10.40
N LEU A 139 -18.94 -18.87 11.57
CA LEU A 139 -19.91 -18.36 12.54
C LEU A 139 -19.81 -16.84 12.61
N ARG A 140 -20.94 -16.16 12.53
CA ARG A 140 -21.05 -14.72 12.77
C ARG A 140 -21.48 -14.47 14.21
N ILE A 141 -20.69 -13.68 14.93
CA ILE A 141 -20.91 -13.29 16.32
C ILE A 141 -21.31 -11.81 16.35
N ARG A 142 -22.51 -11.53 16.88
CA ARG A 142 -22.97 -10.17 17.17
C ARG A 142 -22.88 -9.91 18.66
N GLY A 143 -21.81 -9.24 19.09
CA GLY A 143 -21.54 -9.02 20.51
C GLY A 143 -22.64 -8.24 21.25
N SER A 144 -23.27 -7.26 20.59
CA SER A 144 -24.31 -6.42 21.20
C SER A 144 -25.62 -7.15 21.50
N SER A 145 -25.88 -8.28 20.83
CA SER A 145 -27.11 -9.06 20.99
C SER A 145 -26.84 -10.47 21.51
N SER A 146 -25.58 -10.82 21.78
CA SER A 146 -25.15 -12.18 22.15
C SER A 146 -25.67 -13.27 21.19
N VAL A 147 -25.79 -12.95 19.90
CA VAL A 147 -26.31 -13.89 18.89
C VAL A 147 -25.15 -14.44 18.07
N VAL A 148 -25.12 -15.77 17.94
CA VAL A 148 -24.22 -16.51 17.06
C VAL A 148 -25.05 -17.14 15.95
N THR A 149 -24.72 -16.85 14.69
CA THR A 149 -25.40 -17.44 13.52
C THR A 149 -24.40 -18.12 12.60
N PRO A 150 -24.62 -19.38 12.19
CA PRO A 150 -23.84 -19.99 11.13
C PRO A 150 -24.09 -19.26 9.80
N LEU A 151 -23.04 -19.13 8.98
CA LEU A 151 -23.13 -18.61 7.63
C LEU A 151 -22.98 -19.74 6.60
N ALA A 152 -23.49 -19.50 5.39
CA ALA A 152 -23.30 -20.42 4.28
C ALA A 152 -21.81 -20.61 3.98
N SER A 153 -21.43 -21.86 3.68
CA SER A 153 -20.07 -22.23 3.26
C SER A 153 -20.07 -22.61 1.77
N PRO A 154 -19.05 -22.21 0.99
CA PRO A 154 -17.90 -21.39 1.39
C PRO A 154 -18.26 -19.91 1.53
N HIS A 155 -17.52 -19.20 2.40
CA HIS A 155 -17.62 -17.76 2.57
C HIS A 155 -16.34 -17.08 2.05
N THR A 156 -16.48 -16.20 1.06
CA THR A 156 -15.35 -15.54 0.43
C THR A 156 -15.19 -14.12 0.97
N LEU A 157 -14.06 -13.84 1.60
CA LEU A 157 -13.64 -12.49 1.97
C LEU A 157 -12.77 -11.93 0.86
N HIS A 158 -13.23 -10.89 0.18
CA HIS A 158 -12.41 -10.18 -0.79
C HIS A 158 -11.42 -9.26 -0.08
N THR A 159 -10.13 -9.52 -0.27
CA THR A 159 -9.07 -8.68 0.24
C THR A 159 -8.61 -7.76 -0.89
N PRO A 160 -8.94 -6.47 -0.85
CA PRO A 160 -8.56 -5.56 -1.94
C PRO A 160 -7.05 -5.52 -2.14
N ASP A 161 -6.26 -5.73 -1.08
CA ASP A 161 -4.80 -5.68 -1.11
C ASP A 161 -4.18 -6.76 -0.16
N HIS A 162 -3.01 -7.30 -0.52
CA HIS A 162 -2.22 -8.28 0.28
C HIS A 162 -1.77 -7.80 1.68
N CYS A 163 -2.12 -6.58 2.03
CA CYS A 163 -1.56 -5.82 3.12
C CYS A 163 -2.26 -6.03 4.48
N SER A 164 -3.44 -6.63 4.47
CA SER A 164 -4.28 -6.84 5.66
C SER A 164 -4.52 -8.31 6.00
N ALA A 165 -3.99 -9.24 5.20
CA ALA A 165 -4.07 -10.66 5.48
C ALA A 165 -2.78 -11.08 6.22
N PRO A 166 -2.81 -11.34 7.54
CA PRO A 166 -1.69 -11.98 8.22
C PRO A 166 -1.36 -13.32 7.56
N GLY A 167 -0.19 -13.92 7.82
CA GLY A 167 0.17 -15.22 7.27
C GLY A 167 -0.85 -16.31 7.66
N LEU A 168 -1.81 -16.59 6.77
CA LEU A 168 -2.89 -17.53 7.01
C LEU A 168 -2.47 -18.93 6.57
N ALA A 169 -2.72 -19.92 7.42
CA ALA A 169 -2.49 -21.33 7.11
C ALA A 169 -3.82 -22.03 6.83
N PRO A 170 -3.95 -22.78 5.72
CA PRO A 170 -5.10 -23.64 5.47
C PRO A 170 -5.36 -24.59 6.64
N GLY A 171 -6.64 -24.84 6.93
CA GLY A 171 -7.09 -25.68 8.05
C GLY A 171 -7.06 -25.00 9.42
N ARG A 172 -6.52 -23.77 9.54
CA ARG A 172 -6.57 -22.99 10.79
C ARG A 172 -7.77 -22.05 10.82
N SER A 173 -8.28 -21.82 12.03
CA SER A 173 -9.40 -20.91 12.26
C SER A 173 -8.92 -19.53 12.70
N TYR A 174 -9.53 -18.49 12.13
CA TYR A 174 -9.18 -17.09 12.36
C TYR A 174 -10.44 -16.25 12.63
N PHE A 175 -10.24 -15.13 13.30
CA PHE A 175 -11.28 -14.10 13.45
C PHE A 175 -11.18 -13.11 12.31
N PHE A 176 -12.30 -12.62 11.79
CA PHE A 176 -12.31 -11.62 10.72
C PHE A 176 -13.57 -10.75 10.75
N ASP A 177 -13.49 -9.55 10.19
CA ASP A 177 -14.65 -8.71 9.87
C ASP A 177 -14.89 -8.68 8.36
N ASP A 178 -15.68 -7.74 7.86
CA ASP A 178 -15.98 -7.66 6.41
C ASP A 178 -14.76 -7.19 5.57
N VAL A 179 -13.62 -6.86 6.21
CA VAL A 179 -12.42 -6.26 5.58
C VAL A 179 -11.10 -6.88 6.06
N ASN A 180 -10.97 -7.21 7.35
CA ASN A 180 -9.72 -7.56 8.01
C ASN A 180 -9.76 -8.96 8.62
N VAL A 181 -8.61 -9.64 8.62
CA VAL A 181 -8.41 -10.88 9.37
C VAL A 181 -7.48 -10.62 10.56
N PHE A 182 -7.88 -11.08 11.73
CA PHE A 182 -7.18 -10.87 12.99
C PHE A 182 -6.48 -12.16 13.42
N THR A 183 -5.19 -12.05 13.71
CA THR A 183 -4.41 -13.10 14.39
C THR A 183 -4.21 -12.73 15.84
N ASP A 184 -4.61 -13.62 16.73
CA ASP A 184 -4.31 -13.51 18.14
C ASP A 184 -3.07 -14.36 18.45
N SER A 185 -1.93 -13.70 18.61
CA SER A 185 -0.65 -14.35 18.93
C SER A 185 -0.47 -14.61 20.43
N ASN A 186 -1.39 -14.13 21.28
CA ASN A 186 -1.27 -14.23 22.73
C ASN A 186 -1.91 -15.49 23.30
N HIS A 187 -2.64 -16.26 22.50
CA HIS A 187 -3.36 -17.46 22.93
C HIS A 187 -3.14 -18.63 21.96
N ASP A 188 -3.02 -19.83 22.51
CA ASP A 188 -2.72 -21.05 21.74
C ASP A 188 -3.94 -21.64 21.04
N SER A 189 -5.14 -21.22 21.43
CA SER A 189 -6.40 -21.71 20.86
C SER A 189 -7.44 -20.62 20.64
N VAL A 190 -8.26 -20.83 19.61
CA VAL A 190 -9.35 -19.93 19.25
C VAL A 190 -10.42 -19.83 20.35
N LEU A 191 -10.59 -20.87 21.16
CA LEU A 191 -11.49 -20.85 22.32
C LEU A 191 -10.97 -19.92 23.42
N GLN A 192 -9.67 -19.91 23.67
CA GLN A 192 -9.05 -18.97 24.61
C GLN A 192 -9.16 -17.53 24.12
N SER A 193 -8.90 -17.28 22.84
CA SER A 193 -9.11 -15.97 22.21
C SER A 193 -10.55 -15.50 22.34
N LEU A 194 -11.51 -16.40 22.07
CA LEU A 194 -12.94 -16.12 22.20
C LEU A 194 -13.30 -15.77 23.65
N HIS A 195 -12.84 -16.57 24.61
CA HIS A 195 -13.06 -16.33 26.03
C HIS A 195 -12.47 -14.98 26.47
N PHE A 196 -11.25 -14.66 26.01
CA PHE A 196 -10.63 -13.37 26.26
C PHE A 196 -11.47 -12.20 25.72
N ILE A 197 -11.89 -12.27 24.46
CA ILE A 197 -12.73 -11.23 23.83
C ILE A 197 -14.05 -11.06 24.61
N ILE A 198 -14.74 -12.15 24.91
CA ILE A 198 -16.03 -12.11 25.62
C ILE A 198 -15.84 -11.57 27.05
N SER A 199 -14.81 -12.00 27.77
CA SER A 199 -14.55 -11.55 29.15
C SER A 199 -14.22 -10.07 29.25
N LYS A 200 -13.60 -9.47 28.22
CA LYS A 200 -13.35 -8.03 28.15
C LYS A 200 -14.58 -7.22 27.71
N CYS A 201 -15.52 -7.84 27.02
CA CYS A 201 -16.77 -7.22 26.58
C CYS A 201 -17.92 -7.36 27.60
N HIS A 202 -17.85 -8.34 28.50
CA HIS A 202 -18.86 -8.55 29.54
C HIS A 202 -18.76 -7.46 30.62
N ARG A 203 -19.82 -6.66 30.79
CA ARG A 203 -20.03 -5.85 31.98
C ARG A 203 -21.10 -6.54 32.83
N PRO A 204 -20.83 -6.91 34.08
CA PRO A 204 -21.90 -7.37 34.96
C PRO A 204 -22.91 -6.23 35.12
N VAL A 205 -24.20 -6.54 34.90
CA VAL A 205 -25.29 -5.63 35.26
C VAL A 205 -25.32 -5.61 36.79
N THR A 206 -24.81 -4.55 37.40
CA THR A 206 -25.08 -4.26 38.81
C THR A 206 -26.53 -3.82 38.91
N ASN A 207 -27.41 -4.73 39.33
CA ASN A 207 -28.73 -4.36 39.83
C ASN A 207 -28.52 -3.46 41.04
N ILE A 208 -29.01 -2.22 40.95
CA ILE A 208 -29.33 -1.36 42.10
C ILE A 208 -30.83 -1.44 42.28
#